data_AF-A0A6A4WHU6-F1
#
_entry.id   AF-A0A6A4WHU6-F1
#
_cell.length_a   1.000
_cell.length_b   1.000
_cell.length_c   1.000
_cell.angle_alpha   90.00
_cell.angle_beta   90.00
_cell.angle_gamma   90.00
#
_symmetry.space_group_name_H-M   'P 1'
#
loop_
_entity.id
_entity.type
_entity.pdbx_description
1 polymer ?
#
loop_
_entity_poly.entity_id
_entity_poly.type
_entity_poly.pdbx_seq_one_letter_code
_entity_poly.pdbx_strand_id
1 'polypeptide(L)'
;MIGIGMPAALSIFTIERYQYPVILAVIPALFWCLSVCGSRLYLGMHSVLDVLAGLFLGVLVLCCLIQPYIDAVDEYLVTNTYSPIALSAVIALSVLLYPAGNTWTPARGDTVIICAVVLGIYSGAWMNYSKHLISAASSAPPYAIIWPTYEMWGQVLARSSIGLCSVLATRAIFRSLSYATVCALLRLNQQDVTLRRANVSPRQFVIVELSYKFMTYAAVGFDIIYTAPLVFRLIGIERPEFYTEV
;
A
#
# COMPACT_ATOMS: atom_id res chain seq x y z
N MET A 1 -5.24 -3.12 16.97
CA MET A 1 -4.14 -4.00 16.51
C MET A 1 -4.28 -4.20 15.00
N ILE A 2 -3.27 -3.82 14.20
CA ILE A 2 -3.30 -4.03 12.72
C ILE A 2 -3.36 -5.52 12.34
N GLY A 3 -3.03 -6.41 13.29
CA GLY A 3 -3.07 -7.87 13.11
C GLY A 3 -4.40 -8.45 12.64
N ILE A 4 -5.55 -7.84 12.97
CA ILE A 4 -6.85 -8.31 12.46
C ILE A 4 -7.22 -7.64 11.13
N GLY A 5 -6.80 -6.40 10.90
CA GLY A 5 -7.27 -5.57 9.79
C GLY A 5 -7.00 -6.19 8.42
N MET A 6 -5.74 -6.49 8.12
CA MET A 6 -5.35 -7.08 6.82
C MET A 6 -6.02 -8.43 6.54
N PRO A 7 -5.86 -9.48 7.37
CA PRO A 7 -6.45 -10.78 7.06
C PRO A 7 -7.97 -10.79 7.10
N ALA A 8 -8.60 -10.07 8.04
CA ALA A 8 -10.06 -10.01 8.09
C ALA A 8 -10.64 -9.23 6.90
N ALA A 9 -10.00 -8.13 6.47
CA ALA A 9 -10.41 -7.41 5.27
C ALA A 9 -10.30 -8.31 4.03
N LEU A 10 -9.19 -9.03 3.88
CA LEU A 10 -9.02 -9.99 2.79
C LEU A 10 -10.10 -11.07 2.81
N SER A 11 -10.44 -11.64 3.97
CA SER A 11 -11.51 -12.62 4.09
C SER A 11 -12.86 -12.03 3.68
N ILE A 12 -13.24 -10.88 4.25
CA ILE A 12 -14.55 -10.25 4.00
C ILE A 12 -14.71 -9.91 2.52
N PHE A 13 -13.71 -9.27 1.90
CA PHE A 13 -13.81 -8.82 0.51
C PHE A 13 -13.70 -9.95 -0.53
N THR A 14 -13.22 -11.14 -0.14
CA THR A 14 -13.12 -12.28 -1.05
C THR A 14 -14.29 -13.25 -0.94
N ILE A 15 -14.95 -13.34 0.23
CA ILE A 15 -16.11 -14.24 0.43
C ILE A 15 -17.26 -13.90 -0.51
N GLU A 16 -17.51 -12.61 -0.76
CA GLU A 16 -18.59 -12.16 -1.65
C GLU A 16 -18.18 -12.18 -3.14
N ARG A 17 -16.86 -12.13 -3.43
CA ARG A 17 -16.34 -12.03 -4.81
C ARG A 17 -15.93 -13.37 -5.42
N TYR A 18 -15.52 -14.37 -4.65
CA TYR A 18 -14.98 -15.64 -5.18
C TYR A 18 -15.64 -16.88 -4.59
N GLN A 19 -15.79 -17.91 -5.42
CA GLN A 19 -16.37 -19.20 -5.02
C GLN A 19 -15.30 -20.09 -4.38
N TYR A 20 -15.24 -20.12 -3.05
CA TYR A 20 -14.41 -21.06 -2.28
C TYR A 20 -14.97 -21.31 -0.88
N PRO A 21 -14.62 -22.43 -0.22
CA PRO A 21 -15.10 -22.70 1.13
C PRO A 21 -14.57 -21.66 2.11
N VAL A 22 -15.47 -20.97 2.80
CA VAL A 22 -15.20 -19.88 3.78
C VAL A 22 -14.12 -20.24 4.79
N ILE A 23 -14.02 -21.52 5.14
CA ILE A 23 -13.00 -22.07 6.05
C ILE A 23 -11.57 -21.71 5.59
N LEU A 24 -11.30 -21.71 4.28
CA LEU A 24 -9.98 -21.37 3.73
C LEU A 24 -9.60 -19.89 3.90
N ALA A 25 -10.56 -19.00 4.10
CA ALA A 25 -10.28 -17.60 4.44
C ALA A 25 -10.18 -17.40 5.96
N VAL A 26 -11.10 -18.00 6.72
CA VAL A 26 -11.21 -17.76 8.17
C VAL A 26 -10.05 -18.40 8.94
N ILE A 27 -9.65 -19.64 8.63
CA ILE A 27 -8.58 -20.32 9.40
C ILE A 27 -7.25 -19.56 9.33
N PRO A 28 -6.72 -19.19 8.14
CA PRO A 28 -5.47 -18.43 8.07
C PRO A 28 -5.59 -17.06 8.73
N ALA A 29 -6.75 -16.39 8.60
CA ALA A 29 -6.99 -15.10 9.23
C ALA A 29 -6.95 -15.19 10.77
N LEU A 30 -7.60 -16.22 11.34
CA LEU A 30 -7.55 -16.49 12.77
C LEU A 30 -6.13 -16.83 13.23
N PHE A 31 -5.43 -17.70 12.50
CA PHE A 31 -4.06 -18.09 12.84
C PHE A 31 -3.11 -16.88 12.84
N TRP A 32 -3.20 -16.01 11.84
CA TRP A 32 -2.43 -14.76 11.77
C TRP A 32 -2.79 -13.85 12.94
N CYS A 33 -4.08 -13.63 13.20
CA CYS A 33 -4.54 -12.76 14.28
C CYS A 33 -4.03 -13.26 15.64
N LEU A 34 -4.15 -14.56 15.92
CA LEU A 34 -3.66 -15.18 17.15
C LEU A 34 -2.14 -15.06 17.28
N SER A 35 -1.40 -15.28 16.19
CA SER A 35 0.06 -15.16 16.16
C SER A 35 0.52 -13.73 16.44
N VAL A 36 -0.12 -12.72 15.83
CA VAL A 36 0.20 -11.31 16.08
C VAL A 36 -0.15 -10.91 17.52
N CYS A 37 -1.33 -11.27 18.03
CA CYS A 37 -1.72 -11.00 19.41
C CYS A 37 -0.76 -11.69 20.41
N GLY A 38 -0.43 -12.96 20.16
CA GLY A 38 0.51 -13.74 20.96
C GLY A 38 1.91 -13.11 20.99
N SER A 39 2.42 -12.62 19.86
CA SER A 39 3.74 -11.96 19.79
C SER A 39 3.84 -10.72 20.67
N ARG A 40 2.73 -9.98 20.82
CA ARG A 40 2.68 -8.73 21.60
C ARG A 40 2.65 -8.98 23.09
N LEU A 41 1.92 -10.02 23.50
CA LEU A 41 1.92 -10.52 24.89
C LEU A 41 3.28 -11.12 25.24
N TYR A 42 3.85 -11.93 24.34
CA TYR A 42 5.15 -12.57 24.54
C TYR A 42 6.28 -11.57 24.73
N LEU A 43 6.33 -10.51 23.93
CA LEU A 43 7.33 -9.44 24.06
C LEU A 43 7.08 -8.52 25.26
N GLY A 44 5.98 -8.70 26.01
CA GLY A 44 5.63 -7.88 27.17
C GLY A 44 5.32 -6.42 26.85
N MET A 45 5.08 -6.09 25.57
CA MET A 45 4.88 -4.71 25.11
C MET A 45 3.45 -4.21 25.31
N HIS A 46 2.49 -5.11 25.55
CA HIS A 46 1.07 -4.79 25.71
C HIS A 46 0.42 -5.68 26.77
N SER A 47 -0.55 -5.13 27.49
CA SER A 47 -1.41 -5.91 28.38
C SER A 47 -2.46 -6.71 27.59
N VAL A 48 -3.08 -7.69 28.24
CA VAL A 48 -4.21 -8.43 27.66
C VAL A 48 -5.37 -7.49 27.31
N LEU A 49 -5.62 -6.48 28.14
CA LEU A 49 -6.65 -5.49 27.89
C LEU A 49 -6.37 -4.66 26.62
N ASP A 50 -5.10 -4.26 26.41
CA ASP A 50 -4.70 -3.50 25.20
C ASP A 50 -4.93 -4.32 23.93
N VAL A 51 -4.66 -5.62 23.99
CA VAL A 51 -4.89 -6.54 22.87
C VAL A 51 -6.39 -6.68 22.59
N LEU A 52 -7.22 -6.90 23.62
CA LEU A 52 -8.67 -7.05 23.46
C LEU A 52 -9.33 -5.76 22.96
N ALA A 53 -9.00 -4.61 23.55
CA ALA A 53 -9.50 -3.30 23.11
C ALA A 53 -9.03 -2.99 21.69
N GLY A 54 -7.77 -3.31 21.37
CA GLY A 54 -7.21 -3.14 20.02
C GLY A 54 -7.85 -4.06 18.98
N LEU A 55 -8.33 -5.24 19.37
CA LEU A 55 -9.07 -6.17 18.51
C LEU A 55 -10.47 -5.62 18.24
N PHE A 56 -11.17 -5.23 19.30
CA PHE A 56 -12.50 -4.63 19.23
C PHE A 56 -12.51 -3.39 18.33
N LEU A 57 -11.57 -2.47 18.54
CA LEU A 57 -11.41 -1.27 17.70
C LEU A 57 -11.15 -1.63 16.23
N GLY A 58 -10.32 -2.65 15.97
CA GLY A 58 -10.02 -3.10 14.61
C GLY A 58 -11.26 -3.61 13.88
N VAL A 59 -12.08 -4.42 14.55
CA VAL A 59 -13.35 -4.92 14.02
C VAL A 59 -14.34 -3.77 13.81
N LEU A 60 -14.46 -2.86 14.78
CA LEU A 60 -15.34 -1.70 14.67
C LEU A 60 -15.00 -0.85 13.44
N VAL A 61 -13.72 -0.50 13.26
CA VAL A 61 -13.27 0.30 12.12
C VAL A 61 -13.53 -0.44 10.80
N LEU A 62 -13.17 -1.73 10.72
CA LEU A 62 -13.36 -2.51 9.50
C LEU A 62 -14.83 -2.65 9.12
N CYS A 63 -15.67 -3.11 10.04
CA CYS A 63 -17.08 -3.41 9.75
C CYS A 63 -17.96 -2.16 9.70
N CYS A 64 -17.71 -1.14 10.53
CA CYS A 64 -18.62 0.02 10.61
C CYS A 64 -18.15 1.20 9.75
N LEU A 65 -16.83 1.37 9.54
CA LEU A 65 -16.30 2.54 8.84
C LEU A 65 -15.78 2.23 7.43
N ILE A 66 -15.23 1.04 7.21
CA ILE A 66 -14.64 0.68 5.92
C ILE A 66 -15.65 -0.06 5.04
N GLN A 67 -16.14 -1.22 5.51
CA GLN A 67 -16.97 -2.14 4.71
C GLN A 67 -18.19 -1.50 4.02
N PRO A 68 -18.98 -0.61 4.64
CA PRO A 68 -20.16 -0.04 3.96
C PRO A 68 -19.83 1.02 2.91
N TYR A 69 -18.63 1.62 2.93
CA TYR A 69 -18.27 2.75 2.07
C TYR A 69 -17.16 2.44 1.06
N ILE A 70 -16.47 1.31 1.21
CA ILE A 70 -15.24 1.04 0.46
C ILE A 70 -15.47 1.00 -1.05
N ASP A 71 -16.52 0.33 -1.54
CA ASP A 71 -16.77 0.20 -2.98
C ASP A 71 -17.11 1.57 -3.60
N ALA A 72 -17.92 2.38 -2.92
CA ALA A 72 -18.26 3.74 -3.39
C ALA A 72 -17.04 4.67 -3.41
N VAL A 73 -16.14 4.55 -2.42
CA VAL A 73 -14.91 5.34 -2.38
C VAL A 73 -13.94 4.88 -3.46
N ASP A 74 -13.77 3.57 -3.66
CA ASP A 74 -12.89 3.01 -4.68
C ASP A 74 -13.35 3.41 -6.09
N GLU A 75 -14.64 3.26 -6.39
CA GLU A 75 -15.23 3.70 -7.65
C GLU A 75 -14.99 5.21 -7.87
N TYR A 76 -15.27 6.04 -6.87
CA TYR A 76 -15.03 7.48 -6.97
C TYR A 76 -13.55 7.82 -7.21
N LEU A 77 -12.63 7.14 -6.52
CA LEU A 77 -11.20 7.39 -6.63
C LEU A 77 -10.63 6.96 -7.99
N VAL A 78 -11.17 5.90 -8.60
CA VAL A 78 -10.68 5.39 -9.89
C VAL A 78 -11.33 6.12 -11.07
N THR A 79 -12.61 6.45 -10.99
CA THR A 79 -13.37 7.00 -12.13
C THR A 79 -13.22 8.51 -12.31
N ASN A 80 -13.09 9.28 -11.23
CA ASN A 80 -13.08 10.74 -11.30
C ASN A 80 -11.73 11.28 -11.80
N THR A 81 -11.75 12.18 -12.79
CA THR A 81 -10.56 12.81 -13.38
C THR A 81 -9.69 13.55 -12.36
N TYR A 82 -10.29 14.19 -11.34
CA TYR A 82 -9.56 14.98 -10.35
C TYR A 82 -9.14 14.18 -9.10
N SER A 83 -9.44 12.88 -9.05
CA SER A 83 -9.19 12.04 -7.87
C SER A 83 -7.71 12.02 -7.43
N PRO A 84 -6.70 11.80 -8.30
CA PRO A 84 -5.31 11.77 -7.86
C PRO A 84 -4.85 13.08 -7.21
N ILE A 85 -5.34 14.22 -7.72
CA ILE A 85 -5.06 15.55 -7.17
C ILE A 85 -5.73 15.70 -5.80
N ALA A 86 -7.02 15.37 -5.69
CA ALA A 86 -7.76 15.43 -4.44
C ALA A 86 -7.13 14.54 -3.36
N LEU A 87 -6.78 13.29 -3.71
CA LEU A 87 -6.14 12.33 -2.82
C LEU A 87 -4.76 12.83 -2.36
N SER A 88 -3.95 13.35 -3.28
CA SER A 88 -2.65 13.93 -2.92
C SER A 88 -2.78 15.12 -1.96
N ALA A 89 -3.80 15.98 -2.14
CA ALA A 89 -4.07 17.10 -1.26
C ALA A 89 -4.50 16.64 0.14
N VAL A 90 -5.40 15.65 0.24
CA VAL A 90 -5.84 15.07 1.52
C VAL A 90 -4.67 14.43 2.27
N ILE A 91 -3.83 13.68 1.57
CA ILE A 91 -2.64 13.06 2.16
C ILE A 91 -1.63 14.12 2.60
N ALA A 92 -1.35 15.12 1.77
CA ALA A 92 -0.45 16.22 2.12
C ALA A 92 -0.95 16.96 3.37
N LEU A 93 -2.24 17.28 3.43
CA LEU A 93 -2.86 17.91 4.59
C LEU A 93 -2.73 17.02 5.84
N SER A 94 -2.95 15.70 5.70
CA SER A 94 -2.82 14.74 6.80
C SER A 94 -1.39 14.67 7.35
N VAL A 95 -0.37 14.77 6.48
CA VAL A 95 1.05 14.78 6.87
C VAL A 95 1.46 16.11 7.52
N LEU A 96 0.85 17.23 7.08
CA LEU A 96 1.08 18.57 7.63
C LEU A 96 0.41 18.74 9.00
N LEU A 97 -0.83 18.27 9.15
CA LEU A 97 -1.60 18.33 10.40
C LEU A 97 -1.24 17.20 11.38
N TYR A 98 -0.31 16.31 11.00
CA TYR A 98 0.12 15.20 11.85
C TYR A 98 0.58 15.72 13.22
N PRO A 99 0.00 15.25 14.33
CA PRO A 99 0.37 15.70 15.68
C PRO A 99 1.80 15.25 15.98
N ALA A 100 2.75 16.16 15.80
CA ALA A 100 4.16 15.91 16.05
C ALA A 100 4.53 16.39 17.46
N GLY A 101 5.01 15.48 18.31
CA GLY A 101 5.69 15.85 19.55
C GLY A 101 7.06 16.50 19.29
N ASN A 102 7.68 17.04 20.34
CA ASN A 102 9.03 17.61 20.26
C ASN A 102 10.14 16.57 20.01
N THR A 103 9.83 15.28 20.13
CA THR A 103 10.77 14.18 19.90
C THR A 103 10.53 13.54 18.54
N TRP A 104 11.60 13.34 17.78
CA TRP A 104 11.54 12.59 16.54
C TRP A 104 11.23 11.12 16.83
N THR A 105 10.24 10.57 16.13
CA THR A 105 9.87 9.15 16.21
C THR A 105 9.79 8.54 14.82
N PRO A 106 10.16 7.26 14.66
CA PRO A 106 10.07 6.58 13.37
C PRO A 106 8.63 6.44 12.86
N ALA A 107 7.64 6.44 13.75
CA ALA A 107 6.21 6.26 13.44
C ALA A 107 5.67 7.28 12.42
N ARG A 108 6.14 8.54 12.46
CA ARG A 108 5.74 9.55 11.47
C ARG A 108 6.26 9.20 10.07
N GLY A 109 7.49 8.71 9.99
CA GLY A 109 8.07 8.23 8.74
C GLY A 109 7.31 7.05 8.17
N ASP A 110 6.95 6.08 9.01
CA ASP A 110 6.19 4.88 8.60
C ASP A 110 4.79 5.25 8.10
N THR A 111 4.11 6.19 8.77
CA THR A 111 2.80 6.69 8.34
C THR A 111 2.87 7.35 6.95
N VAL A 112 3.90 8.17 6.72
CA VAL A 112 4.11 8.80 5.40
C VAL A 112 4.36 7.77 4.32
N ILE A 113 5.10 6.70 4.62
CA ILE A 113 5.32 5.60 3.68
C ILE A 113 3.99 4.94 3.30
N ILE A 114 3.14 4.61 4.30
CA ILE A 114 1.82 4.00 4.05
C ILE A 114 0.96 4.90 3.17
N CYS A 115 0.84 6.19 3.52
CA CYS A 115 0.04 7.14 2.73
C CYS A 115 0.60 7.30 1.31
N ALA A 116 1.93 7.32 1.15
CA ALA A 116 2.56 7.41 -0.16
C ALA A 116 2.23 6.20 -1.04
N VAL A 117 2.32 4.98 -0.49
CA VAL A 117 1.95 3.76 -1.22
C VAL A 117 0.49 3.81 -1.65
N VAL A 118 -0.42 4.24 -0.77
CA VAL A 118 -1.85 4.41 -1.09
C VAL A 118 -2.04 5.38 -2.26
N LEU A 119 -1.39 6.55 -2.23
CA LEU A 119 -1.45 7.49 -3.35
C LEU A 119 -0.95 6.85 -4.65
N GLY A 120 0.16 6.12 -4.60
CA GLY A 120 0.73 5.43 -5.74
C GLY A 120 -0.21 4.38 -6.34
N ILE A 121 -0.83 3.56 -5.48
CA ILE A 121 -1.79 2.51 -5.87
C ILE A 121 -2.98 3.14 -6.59
N TYR A 122 -3.65 4.13 -5.97
CA TYR A 122 -4.83 4.76 -6.57
C TYR A 122 -4.48 5.58 -7.82
N SER A 123 -3.32 6.23 -7.86
CA SER A 123 -2.86 6.93 -9.08
C SER A 123 -2.60 5.94 -10.22
N GLY A 124 -2.08 4.74 -9.92
CA GLY A 124 -1.89 3.67 -10.89
C GLY A 124 -3.21 3.08 -11.37
N ALA A 125 -4.15 2.83 -10.46
CA ALA A 125 -5.50 2.34 -10.79
C ALA A 125 -6.26 3.35 -11.67
N TRP A 126 -6.21 4.63 -11.31
CA TRP A 126 -6.75 5.73 -12.13
C TRP A 126 -6.10 5.82 -13.51
N MET A 127 -4.79 5.60 -13.62
CA MET A 127 -4.09 5.57 -14.92
C MET A 127 -4.54 4.37 -15.77
N ASN A 128 -4.75 3.21 -15.16
CA ASN A 128 -5.29 2.03 -15.84
C ASN A 128 -6.71 2.29 -16.35
N TYR A 129 -7.56 2.92 -15.54
CA TYR A 129 -8.93 3.27 -15.93
C TYR A 129 -8.98 4.35 -17.02
N SER A 130 -8.24 5.45 -16.87
CA SER A 130 -8.20 6.56 -17.83
C SER A 130 -7.66 6.17 -19.21
N LYS A 131 -6.79 5.15 -19.28
CA LYS A 131 -6.32 4.57 -20.55
C LYS A 131 -7.22 3.46 -21.10
N HIS A 132 -8.39 3.23 -20.50
CA HIS A 132 -9.33 2.16 -20.87
C HIS A 132 -8.66 0.78 -20.90
N LEU A 133 -7.68 0.55 -20.02
CA LEU A 133 -7.05 -0.76 -19.88
C LEU A 133 -7.92 -1.69 -19.04
N ILE A 134 -8.66 -1.15 -18.08
CA ILE A 134 -9.62 -1.89 -17.24
C ILE A 134 -10.93 -2.08 -18.01
N SER A 135 -11.42 -3.31 -18.01
CA SER A 135 -12.70 -3.71 -18.59
C SER A 135 -13.59 -4.28 -17.48
N ALA A 136 -14.90 -4.07 -17.53
CA ALA A 136 -15.81 -4.76 -16.60
C ALA A 136 -15.71 -6.27 -16.82
N ALA A 137 -15.80 -7.04 -15.73
CA ALA A 137 -15.89 -8.50 -15.81
C ALA A 137 -17.05 -8.93 -16.71
N SER A 138 -16.84 -10.01 -17.47
CA SER A 138 -17.88 -10.56 -18.37
C SER A 138 -19.03 -11.26 -17.63
N SER A 139 -18.86 -11.57 -16.35
CA SER A 139 -19.83 -12.24 -15.49
C SER A 139 -20.01 -11.50 -14.17
N ALA A 140 -21.18 -11.62 -13.55
CA ALA A 140 -21.40 -11.10 -12.20
C ALA A 140 -20.71 -12.00 -11.15
N PRO A 141 -20.17 -11.43 -10.05
CA PRO A 141 -19.65 -12.22 -8.94
C PRO A 141 -20.75 -13.11 -8.33
N PRO A 142 -20.38 -14.27 -7.73
CA PRO A 142 -19.03 -14.69 -7.38
C PRO A 142 -18.28 -15.45 -8.50
N TYR A 143 -17.00 -15.13 -8.69
CA TYR A 143 -16.11 -15.69 -9.70
C TYR A 143 -15.54 -17.07 -9.30
N ALA A 144 -15.40 -17.98 -10.27
CA ALA A 144 -14.75 -19.27 -10.05
C ALA A 144 -13.23 -19.12 -9.93
N ILE A 145 -12.60 -19.85 -9.00
CA ILE A 145 -11.14 -19.83 -8.84
C ILE A 145 -10.47 -20.58 -9.99
N ILE A 146 -9.56 -19.89 -10.69
CA ILE A 146 -8.66 -20.49 -11.68
C ILE A 146 -7.48 -21.12 -10.92
N TRP A 147 -7.48 -22.45 -10.81
CA TRP A 147 -6.37 -23.17 -10.19
C TRP A 147 -5.14 -23.18 -11.10
N PRO A 148 -3.94 -22.88 -10.58
CA PRO A 148 -2.75 -22.69 -11.41
C PRO A 148 -2.26 -24.01 -12.02
N THR A 149 -2.05 -24.02 -13.34
CA THR A 149 -1.35 -25.09 -14.06
C THR A 149 0.17 -24.97 -13.88
N TYR A 150 0.93 -26.00 -14.25
CA TYR A 150 2.40 -25.98 -14.18
C TYR A 150 3.02 -24.79 -14.95
N GLU A 151 2.45 -24.44 -16.09
CA GLU A 151 2.88 -23.26 -16.87
C GLU A 151 2.60 -21.95 -16.11
N MET A 152 1.44 -21.85 -15.47
CA MET A 152 1.09 -20.69 -14.65
C MET A 152 2.05 -20.53 -13.47
N TRP A 153 2.50 -21.62 -12.85
CA TRP A 153 3.54 -21.56 -11.80
C TRP A 153 4.86 -20.99 -12.31
N GLY A 154 5.30 -21.39 -13.50
CA GLY A 154 6.48 -20.82 -14.16
C GLY A 154 6.32 -19.31 -14.41
N GLN A 155 5.15 -18.90 -14.90
CA GLN A 155 4.86 -17.47 -15.09
C GLN A 155 4.75 -16.70 -13.77
N VAL A 156 4.22 -17.30 -12.69
CA VAL A 156 4.18 -16.68 -11.35
C VAL A 156 5.59 -16.41 -10.84
N LEU A 157 6.51 -17.38 -10.98
CA LEU A 157 7.92 -17.19 -10.62
C LEU A 157 8.55 -16.08 -11.45
N ALA A 158 8.36 -16.08 -12.77
CA ALA A 158 8.89 -15.05 -13.67
C ALA A 158 8.36 -13.65 -13.30
N ARG A 159 7.04 -13.50 -13.11
CA ARG A 159 6.43 -12.24 -12.66
C ARG A 159 6.97 -11.79 -11.30
N SER A 160 7.16 -12.72 -10.36
CA SER A 160 7.68 -12.42 -9.03
C SER A 160 9.12 -11.91 -9.11
N SER A 161 9.97 -12.54 -9.91
CA SER A 161 11.36 -12.11 -10.10
C SER A 161 11.45 -10.76 -10.82
N ILE A 162 10.75 -10.59 -11.94
CA ILE A 162 10.77 -9.33 -12.71
C ILE A 162 10.13 -8.20 -11.90
N GLY A 163 9.00 -8.46 -11.24
CA GLY A 163 8.33 -7.50 -10.37
C GLY A 163 9.20 -7.07 -9.20
N LEU A 164 9.90 -7.99 -8.54
CA LEU A 164 10.85 -7.67 -7.49
C LEU A 164 11.99 -6.79 -8.01
N CYS A 165 12.56 -7.13 -9.17
CA CYS A 165 13.58 -6.30 -9.82
C CYS A 165 13.05 -4.90 -10.16
N SER A 166 11.82 -4.78 -10.67
CA SER A 166 11.17 -3.49 -10.96
C SER A 166 11.02 -2.64 -9.70
N VAL A 167 10.49 -3.21 -8.62
CA VAL A 167 10.31 -2.51 -7.34
C VAL A 167 11.65 -2.05 -6.76
N LEU A 168 12.67 -2.90 -6.82
CA LEU A 168 14.01 -2.55 -6.34
C LEU A 168 14.66 -1.44 -7.18
N ALA A 169 14.52 -1.50 -8.50
CA ALA A 169 15.00 -0.48 -9.42
C ALA A 169 14.28 0.86 -9.19
N THR A 170 12.95 0.86 -9.14
CA THR A 170 12.12 2.03 -8.83
C THR A 170 12.53 2.64 -7.50
N ARG A 171 12.67 1.82 -6.45
CA ARG A 171 13.11 2.29 -5.14
C ARG A 171 14.50 2.92 -5.19
N ALA A 172 15.46 2.35 -5.91
CA ALA A 172 16.81 2.88 -6.00
C ALA A 172 16.85 4.21 -6.77
N ILE A 173 16.18 4.28 -7.92
CA ILE A 173 16.14 5.46 -8.80
C ILE A 173 15.44 6.61 -8.08
N PHE A 174 14.22 6.39 -7.59
CA PHE A 174 13.43 7.45 -6.97
C PHE A 174 14.00 7.89 -5.64
N ARG A 175 14.63 7.00 -4.86
CA ARG A 175 15.34 7.42 -3.65
C ARG A 175 16.48 8.38 -3.98
N SER A 176 17.30 8.04 -4.98
CA SER A 176 18.43 8.88 -5.41
C SER A 176 17.95 10.22 -5.95
N LEU A 177 16.99 10.20 -6.89
CA LEU A 177 16.45 11.39 -7.53
C LEU A 177 15.72 12.31 -6.53
N SER A 178 14.85 11.75 -5.69
CA SER A 178 14.08 12.51 -4.71
C SER A 178 15.00 13.11 -3.64
N TYR A 179 16.01 12.37 -3.20
CA TYR A 179 16.98 12.90 -2.25
C TYR A 179 17.80 14.04 -2.86
N ALA A 180 18.29 13.89 -4.09
CA ALA A 180 19.06 14.91 -4.78
C ALA A 180 18.25 16.18 -5.04
N THR A 181 17.02 16.04 -5.54
CA THR A 181 16.11 17.16 -5.84
C THR A 181 15.73 17.95 -4.60
N VAL A 182 15.37 17.28 -3.50
CA VAL A 182 15.00 17.96 -2.24
C VAL A 182 16.21 18.64 -1.60
N CYS A 183 17.39 18.01 -1.63
CA CYS A 183 18.63 18.67 -1.19
C CYS A 183 18.96 19.90 -2.03
N ALA A 184 18.81 19.81 -3.36
CA ALA A 184 19.04 20.94 -4.26
C ALA A 184 18.05 22.09 -4.02
N LEU A 185 16.76 21.78 -3.82
CA LEU A 185 15.72 22.76 -3.53
C LEU A 185 15.98 23.54 -2.23
N LEU A 186 16.45 22.83 -1.20
CA LEU A 186 16.80 23.43 0.09
C LEU A 186 18.22 24.00 0.13
N ARG A 187 18.97 23.92 -0.98
CA ARG A 187 20.39 24.32 -1.08
C ARG A 187 21.27 23.68 0.01
N LEU A 188 20.98 22.43 0.36
CA LEU A 188 21.73 21.66 1.34
C LEU A 188 22.73 20.74 0.65
N ASN A 189 23.93 20.61 1.22
CA ASN A 189 24.89 19.63 0.75
C ASN A 189 24.45 18.22 1.19
N GLN A 190 24.45 17.26 0.26
CA GLN A 190 23.98 15.89 0.50
C GLN A 190 24.75 15.19 1.64
N GLN A 191 26.04 15.52 1.80
CA GLN A 191 26.90 14.97 2.84
C GLN A 191 26.56 15.54 4.24
N ASP A 192 26.12 16.80 4.32
CA ASP A 192 25.80 17.46 5.59
C ASP A 192 24.51 16.92 6.21
N VAL A 193 23.52 16.57 5.37
CA VAL A 193 22.26 15.93 5.78
C VAL A 193 22.49 14.48 6.23
N THR A 194 23.33 13.73 5.51
CA THR A 194 23.64 12.32 5.83
C THR A 194 24.41 12.18 7.15
N LEU A 195 25.36 13.09 7.40
CA LEU A 195 26.19 13.10 8.60
C LEU A 195 25.55 13.83 9.79
N ARG A 196 24.31 14.32 9.65
CA ARG A 196 23.59 15.06 10.69
C ARG A 196 24.44 16.19 11.30
N ARG A 197 25.20 16.91 10.46
CA ARG A 197 26.06 18.01 10.94
C ARG A 197 25.22 19.13 11.54
N ALA A 198 25.79 19.83 12.52
CA ALA A 198 25.15 20.89 13.30
C ALA A 198 24.50 22.03 12.47
N ASN A 199 24.89 22.19 11.19
CA ASN A 199 24.35 23.20 10.29
C ASN A 199 22.95 22.88 9.73
N VAL A 200 22.44 21.66 9.88
CA VAL A 200 21.10 21.28 9.40
C VAL A 200 20.09 21.41 10.53
N SER A 201 19.11 22.30 10.38
CA SER A 201 18.05 22.43 11.38
C SER A 201 17.23 21.13 11.46
N PRO A 202 16.73 20.75 12.66
CA PRO A 202 15.94 19.53 12.81
C PRO A 202 14.68 19.53 11.95
N ARG A 203 14.11 20.70 11.66
CA ARG A 203 12.95 20.85 10.76
C ARG A 203 13.31 20.55 9.31
N GLN A 204 14.44 21.05 8.81
CA GLN A 204 14.89 20.77 7.45
C GLN A 204 15.20 19.28 7.27
N PHE A 205 15.84 18.65 8.24
CA PHE A 205 16.09 17.21 8.21
C PHE A 205 14.78 16.41 8.07
N VAL A 206 13.77 16.72 8.88
CA VAL A 206 12.45 16.06 8.82
C VAL A 206 11.78 16.27 7.47
N ILE A 207 11.80 17.49 6.93
CA ILE A 207 11.22 17.79 5.62
C ILE A 207 11.90 16.96 4.52
N VAL A 208 13.24 16.91 4.51
CA VAL A 208 14.00 16.09 3.55
C VAL A 208 13.59 14.62 3.69
N GLU A 209 13.61 14.11 4.92
CA GLU A 209 13.35 12.70 5.21
C GLU A 209 11.96 12.25 4.76
N LEU A 210 10.94 13.02 5.10
CA LEU A 210 9.56 12.70 4.74
C LEU A 210 9.33 12.83 3.24
N SER A 211 9.90 13.86 2.60
CA SER A 211 9.69 14.12 1.17
C SER A 211 10.28 13.03 0.29
N TYR A 212 11.53 12.63 0.53
CA TYR A 212 12.13 11.57 -0.31
C TYR A 212 11.45 10.22 -0.09
N LYS A 213 11.06 9.89 1.17
CA LYS A 213 10.30 8.67 1.47
C LYS A 213 8.97 8.68 0.74
N PHE A 214 8.23 9.78 0.84
CA PHE A 214 6.95 9.95 0.17
C PHE A 214 7.06 9.70 -1.34
N MET A 215 7.95 10.42 -2.04
CA MET A 215 8.11 10.27 -3.48
C MET A 215 8.55 8.85 -3.89
N THR A 216 9.46 8.25 -3.14
CA THR A 216 9.97 6.90 -3.43
C THR A 216 8.86 5.85 -3.32
N TYR A 217 8.09 5.86 -2.23
CA TYR A 217 7.09 4.84 -2.00
C TYR A 217 5.79 5.07 -2.77
N ALA A 218 5.47 6.32 -3.14
CA ALA A 218 4.42 6.60 -4.11
C ALA A 218 4.76 6.04 -5.49
N ALA A 219 6.02 6.21 -5.94
CA ALA A 219 6.48 5.59 -7.18
C ALA A 219 6.43 4.06 -7.13
N VAL A 220 6.80 3.44 -6.00
CA VAL A 220 6.69 1.98 -5.80
C VAL A 220 5.23 1.51 -5.88
N GLY A 221 4.30 2.21 -5.23
CA GLY A 221 2.86 1.87 -5.31
C GLY A 221 2.33 1.97 -6.74
N PHE A 222 2.73 3.01 -7.48
CA PHE A 222 2.38 3.18 -8.89
C PHE A 222 2.99 2.09 -9.78
N ASP A 223 4.25 1.73 -9.54
CA ASP A 223 4.96 0.67 -10.27
C ASP A 223 4.24 -0.67 -10.17
N ILE A 224 3.79 -1.04 -8.95
CA ILE A 224 3.11 -2.31 -8.69
C ILE A 224 1.77 -2.41 -9.44
N ILE A 225 1.01 -1.31 -9.54
CA ILE A 225 -0.35 -1.32 -10.11
C ILE A 225 -0.36 -1.04 -11.62
N TYR A 226 0.56 -0.20 -12.11
CA TYR A 226 0.53 0.25 -13.51
C TYR A 226 1.72 -0.27 -14.31
N THR A 227 2.94 0.08 -13.89
CA THR A 227 4.15 -0.16 -14.71
C THR A 227 4.49 -1.64 -14.84
N ALA A 228 4.57 -2.38 -13.73
CA ALA A 228 4.94 -3.79 -13.75
C ALA A 228 3.92 -4.66 -14.51
N PRO A 229 2.58 -4.51 -14.30
CA PRO A 229 1.59 -5.22 -15.11
C PRO A 229 1.65 -4.87 -16.61
N LEU A 230 1.94 -3.62 -16.96
CA LEU A 230 2.15 -3.22 -18.36
C LEU A 230 3.38 -3.91 -18.95
N VAL A 231 4.49 -3.99 -18.20
CA VAL A 231 5.70 -4.73 -18.62
C VAL A 231 5.39 -6.22 -18.81
N PHE A 232 4.62 -6.84 -17.91
CA PHE A 232 4.20 -8.24 -18.05
C PHE A 232 3.37 -8.47 -19.30
N ARG A 233 2.48 -7.52 -19.64
CA ARG A 233 1.70 -7.54 -20.89
C ARG A 233 2.59 -7.43 -22.12
N LEU A 234 3.57 -6.54 -22.11
CA LEU A 234 4.53 -6.39 -23.22
C LEU A 234 5.38 -7.65 -23.46
N ILE A 235 5.71 -8.38 -22.38
CA ILE A 235 6.49 -9.63 -22.45
C ILE A 235 5.61 -10.85 -22.75
N GLY A 236 4.27 -10.71 -22.73
CA GLY A 236 3.33 -11.81 -22.96
C GLY A 236 3.17 -12.76 -21.75
N ILE A 237 3.55 -12.30 -20.57
CA ILE A 237 3.37 -13.02 -19.30
C ILE A 237 2.32 -12.33 -18.42
N GLU A 238 1.31 -11.68 -18.98
CA GLU A 238 0.26 -11.06 -18.16
C GLU A 238 -0.61 -12.10 -17.44
N ARG A 239 -1.24 -11.70 -16.33
CA ARG A 239 -2.23 -12.54 -15.66
C ARG A 239 -3.57 -12.37 -16.40
N PRO A 240 -4.26 -13.46 -16.79
CA PRO A 240 -5.44 -13.39 -17.66
C PRO A 240 -6.54 -12.43 -17.17
N GLU A 241 -6.80 -12.38 -15.87
CA GLU A 241 -7.90 -11.59 -15.29
C GLU A 241 -7.46 -10.24 -14.68
N PHE A 242 -6.20 -9.83 -14.86
CA PHE A 242 -5.69 -8.63 -14.15
C PHE A 242 -6.48 -7.34 -14.45
N TYR A 243 -6.95 -7.19 -15.68
CA TYR A 243 -7.66 -5.98 -16.13
C TYR A 243 -9.19 -6.12 -16.09
N THR A 244 -9.70 -7.28 -15.67
CA THR A 244 -11.13 -7.63 -15.65
C THR A 244 -11.67 -7.89 -14.23
N GLU A 245 -10.82 -7.77 -13.20
CA GLU A 245 -11.14 -8.01 -11.79
C GLU A 245 -11.91 -6.87 -11.08
N VAL A 246 -12.44 -5.90 -11.84
CA VAL A 246 -13.19 -4.74 -11.32
C VAL A 246 -14.69 -5.01 -11.33
#